data_AF-A0A0C1D5I0-F1
#
_entry.id   AF-A0A0C1D5I0-F1
#
_cell.length_a   1.000
_cell.length_b   1.000
_cell.length_c   1.000
_cell.angle_alpha   90.00
_cell.angle_beta   90.00
_cell.angle_gamma   90.00
#
_symmetry.space_group_name_H-M   'P 1'
#
loop_
_entity.id
_entity.type
_entity.pdbx_description
1 polymer ?
#
loop_
_entity_poly.entity_id
_entity_poly.type
_entity_poly.pdbx_seq_one_letter_code
_entity_poly.pdbx_strand_id
1 'polypeptide(L)'
;MMSQKYPHATWNGYSYWHGTSTVFLNSIRETGLGAINPSKDWRLLDLLKFLYDNIISLKIESKVFDIHRASITATIAQGTLDIDGLKLNFQHDGVYVSASTIRAATYACENHVGSELLEKCMVLLSILISTGNEPKIPKELDVLNIRQYLEVPAKPVMIEIREIADSDLSFEDGTDATEKLNELRNIFPTLPIAQQFERLQFYNFRLLRPVSPEQLHIYEVDFEGAVRTRDFQFYLSRIR
;
A
#
# COMPACT_ATOMS: atom_id res chain seq x y z
N MET A 1 20.32 13.66 -9.75
CA MET A 1 19.43 13.77 -8.58
C MET A 1 20.24 13.26 -7.40
N MET A 2 20.36 14.00 -6.30
CA MET A 2 21.12 13.53 -5.13
C MET A 2 20.21 12.60 -4.30
N SER A 3 20.52 11.32 -4.27
CA SER A 3 19.86 10.36 -3.39
C SER A 3 20.33 10.59 -1.95
N GLN A 4 19.40 10.72 -1.01
CA GLN A 4 19.71 10.90 0.40
C GLN A 4 19.44 9.60 1.16
N LYS A 5 20.42 9.15 1.96
CA LYS A 5 20.21 8.06 2.91
C LYS A 5 19.29 8.56 4.02
N TYR A 6 18.11 7.95 4.17
CA TYR A 6 17.18 8.33 5.23
C TYR A 6 17.48 7.53 6.50
N PRO A 7 17.71 8.18 7.65
CA PRO A 7 17.84 7.47 8.91
C PRO A 7 16.50 6.81 9.28
N HIS A 8 16.59 5.63 9.89
CA HIS A 8 15.44 4.77 10.22
C HIS A 8 14.37 5.43 11.13
N ALA A 9 14.66 6.56 11.78
CA ALA A 9 13.70 7.32 12.59
C ALA A 9 13.94 8.83 12.51
N THR A 10 13.10 9.54 11.75
CA THR A 10 12.94 10.99 11.84
C THR A 10 11.46 11.31 11.68
N TRP A 11 10.75 11.48 12.81
CA TRP A 11 9.38 11.97 12.80
C TRP A 11 9.35 13.35 13.46
N ASN A 12 8.83 14.34 12.73
CA ASN A 12 8.71 15.72 13.18
C ASN A 12 7.38 16.00 13.89
N GLY A 13 6.56 14.98 14.12
CA GLY A 13 5.22 15.12 14.72
C GLY A 13 4.08 15.31 13.73
N TYR A 14 4.37 15.65 12.47
CA TYR A 14 3.36 16.15 11.51
C TYR A 14 3.53 15.62 10.08
N SER A 15 4.64 14.96 9.76
CA SER A 15 4.85 14.28 8.49
C SER A 15 4.40 12.83 8.56
N TYR A 16 3.74 12.37 7.51
CA TYR A 16 3.31 10.99 7.34
C TYR A 16 3.72 10.49 5.96
N TRP A 17 3.88 9.18 5.85
CA TRP A 17 4.46 8.55 4.66
C TRP A 17 3.54 7.48 4.11
N HIS A 18 3.35 7.48 2.80
CA HIS A 18 2.65 6.44 2.07
C HIS A 18 3.61 5.75 1.10
N GLY A 19 3.67 4.42 1.16
CA GLY A 19 4.41 3.60 0.19
C GLY A 19 3.47 3.13 -0.91
N THR A 20 3.85 3.33 -2.16
CA THR A 20 3.09 2.95 -3.35
C THR A 20 4.04 2.67 -4.52
N SER A 21 3.54 2.70 -5.76
CA SER A 21 4.33 2.51 -6.96
C SER A 21 4.00 3.54 -8.05
N THR A 22 4.78 3.52 -9.13
CA THR A 22 4.52 4.32 -10.32
C THR A 22 3.20 4.02 -11.01
N VAL A 23 2.51 2.91 -10.69
CA VAL A 23 1.15 2.62 -11.21
C VAL A 23 0.18 3.74 -10.85
N PHE A 24 0.23 4.23 -9.61
CA PHE A 24 -0.71 5.22 -9.07
C PHE A 24 -0.21 6.66 -9.23
N LEU A 25 1.06 6.85 -9.60
CA LEU A 25 1.75 8.14 -9.53
C LEU A 25 1.06 9.26 -10.32
N ASN A 26 0.58 8.98 -11.54
CA ASN A 26 -0.09 10.00 -12.34
C ASN A 26 -1.38 10.48 -11.66
N SER A 27 -2.21 9.55 -11.21
CA SER A 27 -3.47 9.91 -10.52
C SER A 27 -3.23 10.71 -9.25
N ILE A 28 -2.19 10.37 -8.49
CA ILE A 28 -1.83 11.05 -7.24
C ILE A 28 -1.33 12.48 -7.53
N ARG A 29 -0.52 12.66 -8.58
CA ARG A 29 -0.08 14.00 -9.01
C ARG A 29 -1.23 14.87 -9.47
N GLU A 30 -2.19 14.29 -10.19
CA GLU A 30 -3.30 15.03 -10.79
C GLU A 30 -4.40 15.37 -9.79
N THR A 31 -4.72 14.44 -8.89
CA THR A 31 -5.93 14.54 -8.04
C THR A 31 -5.64 14.55 -6.55
N GLY A 32 -4.41 14.22 -6.14
CA GLY A 32 -4.02 14.09 -4.75
C GLY A 32 -4.10 12.65 -4.24
N LEU A 33 -3.56 12.43 -3.05
CA LEU A 33 -3.54 11.11 -2.43
C LEU A 33 -4.89 10.81 -1.77
N GLY A 34 -5.50 9.68 -2.13
CA GLY A 34 -6.81 9.26 -1.61
C GLY A 34 -8.01 9.90 -2.30
N ALA A 35 -7.80 10.72 -3.33
CA ALA A 35 -8.87 11.27 -4.15
C ALA A 35 -9.53 10.21 -5.04
N ILE A 36 -8.74 9.23 -5.50
CA ILE A 36 -9.21 8.02 -6.17
C ILE A 36 -9.12 6.85 -5.19
N ASN A 37 -10.19 6.08 -5.09
CA ASN A 37 -10.22 4.78 -4.46
C ASN A 37 -10.12 3.68 -5.55
N PRO A 38 -8.96 3.04 -5.75
CA PRO A 38 -8.78 2.05 -6.81
C PRO A 38 -9.74 0.85 -6.72
N SER A 39 -10.19 0.48 -5.51
CA SER A 39 -11.17 -0.59 -5.31
C SER A 39 -12.51 -0.25 -5.98
N LYS A 40 -12.94 1.01 -5.87
CA LYS A 40 -14.25 1.50 -6.36
C LYS A 40 -14.16 2.17 -7.72
N ASP A 41 -13.33 3.19 -7.86
CA ASP A 41 -13.27 4.06 -9.05
C ASP A 41 -12.62 3.36 -10.23
N TRP A 42 -11.65 2.48 -9.96
CA TRP A 42 -10.99 1.64 -10.99
C TRP A 42 -11.50 0.20 -10.97
N ARG A 43 -12.48 -0.09 -10.12
CA ARG A 43 -13.18 -1.38 -10.04
C ARG A 43 -12.21 -2.57 -9.87
N LEU A 44 -11.09 -2.38 -9.18
CA LEU A 44 -10.12 -3.46 -8.97
C LEU A 44 -10.71 -4.63 -8.19
N LEU A 45 -11.73 -4.39 -7.34
CA LEU A 45 -12.44 -5.48 -6.66
C LEU A 45 -13.27 -6.32 -7.64
N ASP A 46 -13.93 -5.67 -8.61
CA ASP A 46 -14.67 -6.37 -9.66
C ASP A 46 -13.72 -7.14 -10.59
N LEU A 47 -12.56 -6.56 -10.91
CA LEU A 47 -11.51 -7.23 -11.66
C LEU A 47 -10.98 -8.48 -10.93
N LEU A 48 -10.71 -8.35 -9.62
CA LEU A 48 -10.28 -9.50 -8.80
C LEU A 48 -11.33 -10.61 -8.84
N LYS A 49 -12.61 -10.25 -8.67
CA LYS A 49 -13.72 -11.21 -8.72
C LYS A 49 -13.82 -11.86 -10.10
N PHE A 50 -13.72 -11.10 -11.18
CA PHE A 50 -13.74 -11.62 -12.54
C PHE A 50 -12.62 -12.66 -12.76
N LEU A 51 -11.39 -12.37 -12.34
CA LEU A 51 -10.27 -13.30 -12.49
C LEU A 51 -10.44 -14.55 -11.61
N TYR A 52 -10.96 -14.39 -10.39
CA TYR A 52 -11.28 -15.49 -9.49
C TYR A 52 -12.34 -16.43 -10.09
N ASP A 53 -13.43 -15.88 -10.62
CA ASP A 53 -14.52 -16.65 -11.22
C ASP A 53 -14.05 -17.45 -12.45
N ASN A 54 -13.08 -16.92 -13.22
CA ASN A 54 -12.45 -17.65 -14.32
C ASN A 54 -11.66 -18.87 -13.81
N ILE A 55 -10.85 -18.70 -12.75
CA ILE A 55 -10.11 -19.83 -12.15
C ILE A 55 -11.06 -20.93 -11.66
N ILE A 56 -12.13 -20.53 -10.96
CA ILE A 56 -13.12 -21.49 -10.42
C ILE A 56 -13.89 -22.19 -11.53
N SER A 57 -14.39 -21.46 -12.53
CA SER A 57 -15.20 -22.04 -13.62
C SER A 57 -14.40 -23.01 -14.50
N LEU A 58 -13.12 -22.71 -14.72
CA LEU A 58 -12.20 -23.57 -15.47
C LEU A 58 -11.60 -24.70 -14.64
N LYS A 59 -11.87 -24.74 -13.32
CA LYS A 59 -11.32 -25.72 -12.38
C LYS A 59 -9.79 -25.80 -12.44
N ILE A 60 -9.13 -24.64 -12.52
CA ILE A 60 -7.67 -24.57 -12.58
C ILE A 60 -7.08 -25.01 -11.23
N GLU A 61 -6.23 -26.03 -11.26
CA GLU A 61 -5.44 -26.48 -10.11
C GLU A 61 -4.10 -25.74 -10.07
N SER A 62 -3.83 -25.04 -8.97
CA SER A 62 -2.58 -24.28 -8.80
C SER A 62 -2.22 -24.16 -7.33
N LYS A 63 -1.02 -24.62 -6.97
CA LYS A 63 -0.48 -24.44 -5.60
C LYS A 63 -0.40 -22.97 -5.20
N VAL A 64 -0.09 -22.09 -6.16
CA VAL A 64 -0.06 -20.64 -5.93
C VAL A 64 -1.47 -20.14 -5.59
N PHE A 65 -2.48 -20.57 -6.35
CA PHE A 65 -3.86 -20.24 -6.03
C PHE A 65 -4.24 -20.73 -4.63
N ASP A 66 -3.93 -21.97 -4.28
CA ASP A 66 -4.26 -22.57 -2.98
C ASP A 66 -3.68 -21.77 -1.80
N ILE A 67 -2.43 -21.32 -1.92
CA ILE A 67 -1.75 -20.49 -0.91
C ILE A 67 -2.50 -19.16 -0.72
N HIS A 68 -2.92 -18.52 -1.80
CA HIS A 68 -3.54 -17.18 -1.75
C HIS A 68 -5.07 -17.22 -1.56
N ARG A 69 -5.73 -18.36 -1.78
CA ARG A 69 -7.19 -18.48 -1.90
C ARG A 69 -7.95 -17.89 -0.73
N ALA A 70 -7.51 -18.14 0.50
CA ALA A 70 -8.16 -17.62 1.70
C ALA A 70 -8.13 -16.08 1.74
N SER A 71 -6.96 -15.48 1.54
CA SER A 71 -6.79 -14.02 1.53
C SER A 71 -7.58 -13.34 0.40
N ILE A 72 -7.60 -13.95 -0.79
CA ILE A 72 -8.35 -13.45 -1.95
C ILE A 72 -9.85 -13.53 -1.70
N THR A 73 -10.33 -14.65 -1.16
CA THR A 73 -11.76 -14.82 -0.83
C THR A 73 -12.20 -13.81 0.23
N ALA A 74 -11.40 -13.59 1.27
CA ALA A 74 -11.67 -12.57 2.29
C ALA A 74 -11.68 -11.15 1.70
N THR A 75 -10.78 -10.88 0.74
CA THR A 75 -10.73 -9.60 0.01
C THR A 75 -11.97 -9.39 -0.85
N ILE A 76 -12.39 -10.39 -1.63
CA ILE A 76 -13.62 -10.32 -2.44
C ILE A 76 -14.84 -10.07 -1.55
N ALA A 77 -14.88 -10.71 -0.38
CA ALA A 77 -15.95 -10.52 0.60
C ALA A 77 -15.87 -9.19 1.37
N GLN A 78 -14.80 -8.41 1.23
CA GLN A 78 -14.50 -7.22 2.05
C GLN A 78 -14.65 -7.51 3.55
N GLY A 79 -14.11 -8.65 3.99
CA GLY A 79 -14.29 -9.18 5.34
C GLY A 79 -13.00 -9.23 6.15
N THR A 80 -13.09 -9.88 7.31
CA THR A 80 -11.94 -10.19 8.17
C THR A 80 -11.65 -11.70 8.16
N LEU A 81 -10.39 -12.07 8.30
CA LEU A 81 -9.97 -13.47 8.48
C LEU A 81 -9.37 -13.63 9.89
N ASP A 82 -9.72 -14.69 10.59
CA ASP A 82 -9.09 -15.06 11.85
C ASP A 82 -8.10 -16.20 11.58
N ILE A 83 -6.82 -15.97 11.86
CA ILE A 83 -5.76 -16.97 11.76
C ILE A 83 -5.08 -17.04 13.12
N ASP A 84 -5.20 -18.18 13.80
CA ASP A 84 -4.57 -18.42 15.11
C ASP A 84 -4.82 -17.32 16.16
N GLY A 85 -6.03 -16.74 16.16
CA GLY A 85 -6.43 -15.65 17.08
C GLY A 85 -6.03 -14.26 16.62
N LEU A 86 -5.35 -14.13 15.47
CA LEU A 86 -5.05 -12.86 14.83
C LEU A 86 -6.15 -12.52 13.82
N LYS A 87 -6.90 -11.44 14.09
CA LYS A 87 -7.86 -10.88 13.14
C LYS A 87 -7.16 -9.99 12.12
N LEU A 88 -7.18 -10.43 10.87
CA LEU A 88 -6.68 -9.69 9.72
C LEU A 88 -7.85 -9.01 8.99
N ASN A 89 -7.71 -7.72 8.70
CA ASN A 89 -8.70 -6.96 7.94
C ASN A 89 -8.36 -6.97 6.45
N PHE A 90 -9.30 -7.37 5.59
CA PHE A 90 -9.17 -7.36 4.13
C PHE A 90 -10.12 -6.36 3.44
N GLN A 91 -10.63 -5.39 4.19
CA GLN A 91 -11.37 -4.26 3.64
C GLN A 91 -10.41 -3.27 2.98
N HIS A 92 -10.68 -2.93 1.71
CA HIS A 92 -9.85 -2.03 0.92
C HIS A 92 -10.64 -0.73 0.66
N ASP A 93 -10.94 0.00 1.74
CA ASP A 93 -11.86 1.14 1.72
C ASP A 93 -11.20 2.51 1.92
N GLY A 94 -9.87 2.58 2.05
CA GLY A 94 -9.16 3.83 2.28
C GLY A 94 -7.68 3.78 1.95
N VAL A 95 -7.01 4.92 2.15
CA VAL A 95 -5.56 5.08 2.02
C VAL A 95 -4.94 5.17 3.39
N TYR A 96 -3.86 4.42 3.61
CA TYR A 96 -3.15 4.38 4.88
C TYR A 96 -1.80 5.08 4.79
N VAL A 97 -1.46 5.83 5.82
CA VAL A 97 -0.21 6.58 5.96
C VAL A 97 0.47 6.18 7.26
N SER A 98 1.79 6.18 7.29
CA SER A 98 2.59 5.78 8.44
C SER A 98 3.41 6.94 8.98
N ALA A 99 3.54 7.04 10.30
CA ALA A 99 4.54 7.92 10.91
C ALA A 99 5.97 7.38 10.70
N SER A 100 6.12 6.09 10.39
CA SER A 100 7.40 5.42 10.15
C SER A 100 7.80 5.47 8.67
N THR A 101 8.89 6.17 8.37
CA THR A 101 9.51 6.20 7.04
C THR A 101 9.91 4.81 6.56
N ILE A 102 10.55 4.00 7.42
CA ILE A 102 10.99 2.65 7.07
C ILE A 102 9.82 1.70 6.79
N ARG A 103 8.69 1.88 7.48
CA ARG A 103 7.48 1.06 7.25
C ARG A 103 6.85 1.40 5.90
N ALA A 104 6.73 2.70 5.59
CA ALA A 104 6.29 3.13 4.26
C ALA A 104 7.24 2.69 3.14
N ALA A 105 8.57 2.74 3.36
CA ALA A 105 9.55 2.20 2.40
C ALA A 105 9.41 0.69 2.19
N THR A 106 9.21 -0.06 3.28
CA THR A 106 8.95 -1.51 3.23
C THR A 106 7.73 -1.79 2.37
N TYR A 107 6.63 -1.06 2.56
CA TYR A 107 5.42 -1.21 1.74
C TYR A 107 5.62 -0.86 0.28
N ALA A 108 6.36 0.21 -0.03
CA ALA A 108 6.67 0.58 -1.40
C ALA A 108 7.50 -0.50 -2.11
N CYS A 109 8.49 -1.09 -1.42
CA CYS A 109 9.44 -2.02 -2.02
C CYS A 109 8.95 -3.49 -2.03
N GLU A 110 8.07 -3.88 -1.12
CA GLU A 110 7.56 -5.26 -1.04
C GLU A 110 6.44 -5.51 -2.06
N ASN A 111 5.53 -4.55 -2.22
CA ASN A 111 4.44 -4.67 -3.19
C ASN A 111 4.84 -4.01 -4.52
N HIS A 112 5.22 -4.84 -5.49
CA HIS A 112 5.72 -4.42 -6.80
C HIS A 112 4.76 -3.55 -7.64
N VAL A 113 3.48 -3.49 -7.27
CA VAL A 113 2.47 -2.64 -7.92
C VAL A 113 1.90 -1.58 -6.97
N GLY A 114 2.33 -1.49 -5.72
CA GLY A 114 1.89 -0.50 -4.73
C GLY A 114 0.45 -0.68 -4.22
N SER A 115 -0.18 -1.84 -4.45
CA SER A 115 -1.54 -2.14 -3.98
C SER A 115 -1.73 -3.64 -3.81
N GLU A 116 -2.12 -4.07 -2.61
CA GLU A 116 -2.40 -5.48 -2.29
C GLU A 116 -3.54 -6.04 -3.16
N LEU A 117 -4.54 -5.21 -3.45
CA LEU A 117 -5.67 -5.59 -4.31
C LEU A 117 -5.22 -5.82 -5.75
N LEU A 118 -4.40 -4.90 -6.30
CA LEU A 118 -3.86 -5.06 -7.64
C LEU A 118 -2.92 -6.27 -7.72
N GLU A 119 -2.05 -6.46 -6.72
CA GLU A 119 -1.15 -7.61 -6.64
C GLU A 119 -1.92 -8.95 -6.68
N LYS A 120 -3.04 -9.05 -5.96
CA LYS A 120 -3.92 -10.25 -6.05
C LYS A 120 -4.49 -10.44 -7.46
N CYS A 121 -4.88 -9.37 -8.15
CA CYS A 121 -5.30 -9.46 -9.55
C CYS A 121 -4.16 -10.00 -10.43
N MET A 122 -2.95 -9.49 -10.23
CA MET A 122 -1.76 -9.93 -10.97
C MET A 122 -1.45 -11.40 -10.72
N VAL A 123 -1.55 -11.88 -9.47
CA VAL A 123 -1.40 -13.30 -9.12
C VAL A 123 -2.40 -14.15 -9.90
N LEU A 124 -3.69 -13.82 -9.88
CA LEU A 124 -4.71 -14.61 -10.57
C LEU A 124 -4.53 -14.56 -12.10
N LEU A 125 -4.20 -13.40 -12.67
CA LEU A 125 -3.92 -13.26 -14.09
C LEU A 125 -2.71 -14.11 -14.50
N SER A 126 -1.64 -14.12 -13.70
CA SER A 126 -0.45 -14.93 -13.97
C SER A 126 -0.75 -16.43 -14.02
N ILE A 127 -1.64 -16.92 -13.13
CA ILE A 127 -2.08 -18.31 -13.10
C ILE A 127 -2.86 -18.65 -14.37
N LEU A 128 -3.83 -17.80 -14.74
CA LEU A 128 -4.62 -17.98 -15.96
C LEU A 128 -3.73 -18.01 -17.22
N ILE A 129 -2.76 -17.09 -17.33
CA ILE A 129 -1.80 -17.08 -18.45
C ILE A 129 -0.95 -18.36 -18.46
N SER A 130 -0.37 -18.74 -17.32
CA SER A 130 0.52 -19.91 -17.22
C SER A 130 -0.15 -21.25 -17.56
N THR A 131 -1.48 -21.31 -17.45
CA THR A 131 -2.28 -22.50 -17.77
C THR A 131 -2.89 -22.44 -19.17
N GLY A 132 -2.56 -21.41 -19.97
CA GLY A 132 -3.08 -21.24 -21.32
C GLY A 132 -4.54 -20.76 -21.38
N ASN A 133 -5.06 -20.22 -20.28
CA ASN A 133 -6.44 -19.78 -20.12
C ASN A 133 -6.55 -18.26 -19.90
N GLU A 134 -5.71 -17.47 -20.58
CA GLU A 134 -5.76 -16.03 -20.43
C GLU A 134 -7.15 -15.47 -20.80
N PRO A 135 -7.86 -14.80 -19.87
CA PRO A 135 -9.19 -14.33 -20.12
C PRO A 135 -9.16 -13.05 -20.96
N LYS A 136 -10.23 -12.83 -21.73
CA LYS A 136 -10.49 -11.52 -22.33
C LYS A 136 -11.11 -10.60 -21.26
N ILE A 137 -10.27 -9.79 -20.61
CA ILE A 137 -10.72 -8.86 -19.57
C ILE A 137 -11.59 -7.75 -20.21
N PRO A 138 -12.78 -7.45 -19.68
CA PRO A 138 -13.58 -6.30 -20.11
C PRO A 138 -12.81 -5.00 -19.96
N LYS A 139 -12.91 -4.09 -20.94
CA LYS A 139 -12.12 -2.84 -20.96
C LYS A 139 -12.41 -1.95 -19.76
N GLU A 140 -13.63 -1.98 -19.26
CA GLU A 140 -14.10 -1.26 -18.08
C GLU A 140 -13.56 -1.82 -16.76
N LEU A 141 -12.97 -3.02 -16.76
CA LEU A 141 -12.29 -3.63 -15.61
C LEU A 141 -10.76 -3.53 -15.70
N ASP A 142 -10.22 -3.31 -16.91
CA ASP A 142 -8.77 -3.23 -17.15
C ASP A 142 -8.29 -1.79 -17.43
N VAL A 143 -8.74 -0.84 -16.61
CA VAL A 143 -8.40 0.59 -16.78
C VAL A 143 -6.90 0.86 -16.61
N LEU A 144 -6.18 -0.03 -15.93
CA LEU A 144 -4.74 0.06 -15.71
C LEU A 144 -3.91 -0.75 -16.72
N ASN A 145 -4.55 -1.48 -17.64
CA ASN A 145 -3.86 -2.41 -18.54
C ASN A 145 -2.89 -3.33 -17.78
N ILE A 146 -3.42 -4.07 -16.80
CA ILE A 146 -2.65 -4.70 -15.72
C ILE A 146 -1.61 -5.70 -16.24
N ARG A 147 -1.83 -6.29 -17.42
CA ARG A 147 -0.90 -7.23 -18.07
C ARG A 147 0.51 -6.65 -18.22
N GLN A 148 0.63 -5.35 -18.50
CA GLN A 148 1.94 -4.71 -18.69
C GLN A 148 2.85 -4.85 -17.45
N TYR A 149 2.27 -4.92 -16.26
CA TYR A 149 3.02 -4.98 -15.00
C TYR A 149 3.51 -6.39 -14.65
N LEU A 150 3.10 -7.43 -15.41
CA LEU A 150 3.71 -8.77 -15.31
C LEU A 150 5.08 -8.80 -16.00
N GLU A 151 5.27 -7.95 -17.01
CA GLU A 151 6.49 -7.91 -17.83
C GLU A 151 7.45 -6.82 -17.35
N VAL A 152 6.90 -5.66 -16.98
CA VAL A 152 7.68 -4.51 -16.52
C VAL A 152 7.17 -4.11 -15.13
N PRO A 153 7.89 -4.49 -14.06
CA PRO A 153 7.53 -4.12 -12.70
C PRO A 153 7.44 -2.59 -12.56
N ALA A 154 6.46 -2.13 -11.79
CA ALA A 154 6.40 -0.72 -11.43
C ALA A 154 7.54 -0.36 -10.47
N LYS A 155 7.95 0.91 -10.49
CA LYS A 155 8.97 1.37 -9.55
C LYS A 155 8.33 1.74 -8.21
N PRO A 156 8.99 1.45 -7.09
CA PRO A 156 8.53 1.86 -5.77
C PRO A 156 8.58 3.39 -5.64
N VAL A 157 7.53 3.94 -5.03
CA VAL A 157 7.34 5.37 -4.80
C VAL A 157 6.97 5.59 -3.34
N MET A 158 7.54 6.63 -2.74
CA MET A 158 7.12 7.13 -1.43
C MET A 158 6.54 8.52 -1.55
N ILE A 159 5.52 8.79 -0.75
CA ILE A 159 4.86 10.08 -0.67
C ILE A 159 4.97 10.55 0.77
N GLU A 160 5.64 11.67 0.99
CA GLU A 160 5.58 12.43 2.23
C GLU A 160 4.38 13.39 2.14
N ILE A 161 3.51 13.33 3.13
CA ILE A 161 2.47 14.31 3.36
C ILE A 161 3.00 15.28 4.40
N ARG A 162 3.06 16.56 4.04
CA ARG A 162 3.42 17.63 4.98
C ARG A 162 2.14 18.28 5.48
N GLU A 163 2.01 18.33 6.80
CA GLU A 163 0.95 19.09 7.48
C GLU A 163 -0.45 18.59 7.07
N ILE A 164 -0.87 17.49 7.70
CA ILE A 164 -2.26 17.02 7.67
C ILE A 164 -2.92 17.34 9.02
N ALA A 165 -4.20 17.71 9.00
CA ALA A 165 -4.96 17.88 10.23
C ALA A 165 -5.19 16.52 10.89
N ASP A 166 -5.01 16.44 12.21
CA ASP A 166 -5.24 15.19 12.97
C ASP A 166 -6.66 14.68 12.82
N SER A 167 -7.62 15.60 12.68
CA SER A 167 -9.03 15.28 12.44
C SER A 167 -9.29 14.57 11.11
N ASP A 168 -8.32 14.57 10.19
CA ASP A 168 -8.37 13.84 8.93
C ASP A 168 -7.67 12.47 9.02
N LEU A 169 -7.24 12.06 10.23
CA LEU A 169 -6.60 10.78 10.51
C LEU A 169 -7.43 9.95 11.49
N SER A 170 -7.51 8.64 11.22
CA SER A 170 -8.06 7.64 12.14
C SER A 170 -7.10 6.48 12.29
N PHE A 171 -7.09 5.81 13.44
CA PHE A 171 -6.39 4.54 13.59
C PHE A 171 -7.02 3.45 12.72
N GLU A 172 -6.29 2.36 12.50
CA GLU A 172 -6.78 1.19 11.76
C GLU A 172 -8.04 0.55 12.39
N ASP A 173 -8.26 0.74 13.70
CA ASP A 173 -9.46 0.31 14.42
C ASP A 173 -10.65 1.29 14.29
N GLY A 174 -10.47 2.39 13.56
CA GLY A 174 -11.47 3.44 13.34
C GLY A 174 -11.55 4.49 14.45
N THR A 175 -10.72 4.40 15.50
CA THR A 175 -10.69 5.42 16.56
C THR A 175 -10.03 6.71 16.08
N ASP A 176 -10.46 7.85 16.64
CA ASP A 176 -9.88 9.16 16.36
C ASP A 176 -8.39 9.19 16.76
N ALA A 177 -7.54 9.71 15.87
CA ALA A 177 -6.10 9.75 16.09
C ALA A 177 -5.63 10.92 16.98
N THR A 178 -6.44 11.96 17.15
CA THR A 178 -6.06 13.27 17.69
C THR A 178 -5.43 13.19 19.07
N GLU A 179 -6.10 12.55 20.04
CA GLU A 179 -5.59 12.49 21.42
C GLU A 179 -4.26 11.73 21.50
N LYS A 180 -4.16 10.57 20.84
CA LYS A 180 -2.93 9.76 20.84
C LYS A 180 -1.80 10.41 20.06
N LEU A 181 -2.09 11.14 18.98
CA LEU A 181 -1.08 11.91 18.24
C LEU A 181 -0.53 13.04 19.11
N ASN A 182 -1.38 13.74 19.86
CA ASN A 182 -0.94 14.75 20.82
C ASN A 182 -0.09 14.17 21.94
N GLU A 183 -0.49 13.02 22.50
CA GLU A 183 0.33 12.29 23.47
C GLU A 183 1.69 11.90 22.86
N LEU A 184 1.68 11.34 21.65
CA LEU A 184 2.90 10.90 20.96
C LEU A 184 3.84 12.09 20.69
N ARG A 185 3.34 13.25 20.27
CA ARG A 185 4.16 14.46 20.07
C ARG A 185 4.84 14.94 21.35
N ASN A 186 4.20 14.75 22.50
CA ASN A 186 4.77 15.14 23.80
C ASN A 186 5.84 14.15 24.28
N ILE A 187 5.59 12.85 24.11
CA ILE A 187 6.47 11.80 24.64
C ILE A 187 7.64 11.51 23.68
N PHE A 188 7.39 11.49 22.37
CA PHE A 188 8.35 11.07 21.36
C PHE A 188 9.73 11.76 21.45
N PRO A 189 9.84 13.09 21.63
CA PRO A 189 11.12 13.78 21.76
C PRO A 189 11.91 13.38 23.02
N THR A 190 11.22 12.84 24.04
CA THR A 190 11.82 12.42 25.32
C THR A 190 12.31 10.98 25.31
N LEU A 191 11.91 10.19 24.30
CA LEU A 191 12.28 8.78 24.21
C LEU A 191 13.71 8.61 23.69
N PRO A 192 14.44 7.58 24.15
CA PRO A 192 15.67 7.13 23.49
C PRO A 192 15.44 6.76 22.03
N ILE A 193 16.44 6.95 21.16
CA ILE A 193 16.35 6.70 19.70
C ILE A 193 15.82 5.29 19.39
N ALA A 194 16.26 4.26 20.12
CA ALA A 194 15.78 2.90 19.93
C ALA A 194 14.27 2.76 20.17
N GLN A 195 13.76 3.41 21.23
CA GLN A 195 12.33 3.40 21.55
C GLN A 195 11.53 4.26 20.58
N GLN A 196 12.09 5.37 20.08
CA GLN A 196 11.47 6.17 19.01
C GLN A 196 11.24 5.31 17.76
N PHE A 197 12.25 4.56 17.34
CA PHE A 197 12.15 3.65 16.20
C PHE A 197 11.05 2.60 16.40
N GLU A 198 11.08 1.88 17.53
CA GLU A 198 10.10 0.85 17.85
C GLU A 198 8.67 1.40 17.89
N ARG A 199 8.47 2.56 18.54
CA ARG A 199 7.15 3.18 18.67
C ARG A 199 6.55 3.53 17.31
N LEU A 200 7.30 4.20 16.43
CA LEU A 200 6.78 4.63 15.13
C LEU A 200 6.32 3.46 14.26
N GLN A 201 6.87 2.26 14.44
CA GLN A 201 6.45 1.10 13.65
C GLN A 201 4.96 0.79 13.81
N PHE A 202 4.30 1.17 14.91
CA PHE A 202 2.91 0.82 15.19
C PHE A 202 1.90 1.92 14.84
N TYR A 203 2.35 3.07 14.32
CA TYR A 203 1.49 4.21 14.02
C TYR A 203 1.23 4.32 12.53
N ASN A 204 0.19 3.61 12.07
CA ASN A 204 -0.43 3.88 10.77
C ASN A 204 -1.85 4.41 10.98
N PHE A 205 -2.27 5.21 10.02
CA PHE A 205 -3.51 5.94 10.07
C PHE A 205 -4.21 5.85 8.73
N ARG A 206 -5.53 5.68 8.75
CA ARG A 206 -6.36 5.85 7.57
C ARG A 206 -6.64 7.33 7.36
N LEU A 207 -6.40 7.80 6.14
CA LEU A 207 -6.83 9.11 5.66
C LEU A 207 -8.37 9.14 5.56
N LEU A 208 -9.00 10.12 6.23
CA LEU A 208 -10.43 10.35 6.17
C LEU A 208 -10.84 11.27 5.02
N ARG A 209 -9.89 12.05 4.50
CA ARG A 209 -10.05 12.95 3.36
C ARG A 209 -8.86 12.84 2.42
N PRO A 210 -9.07 13.11 1.12
CA PRO A 210 -7.97 13.25 0.17
C PRO A 210 -7.00 14.35 0.58
N VAL A 211 -5.72 14.13 0.31
CA VAL A 211 -4.66 15.14 0.49
C VAL A 211 -4.33 15.76 -0.86
N SER A 212 -4.37 17.09 -0.93
CA SER A 212 -4.14 17.85 -2.16
C SER A 212 -2.71 17.66 -2.70
N PRO A 213 -2.50 17.66 -4.03
CA PRO A 213 -1.16 17.53 -4.63
C PRO A 213 -0.11 18.49 -4.07
N GLU A 214 -0.51 19.69 -3.68
CA GLU A 214 0.37 20.74 -3.16
C GLU A 214 0.99 20.39 -1.79
N GLN A 215 0.34 19.50 -1.04
CA GLN A 215 0.83 19.00 0.25
C GLN A 215 1.73 17.76 0.12
N LEU A 216 1.90 17.24 -1.10
CA LEU A 216 2.61 15.99 -1.35
C LEU A 216 4.04 16.25 -1.81
N HIS A 217 4.97 15.54 -1.20
CA HIS A 217 6.33 15.40 -1.68
C HIS A 217 6.54 13.97 -2.14
N ILE A 218 6.81 13.78 -3.42
CA ILE A 218 6.90 12.46 -4.03
C ILE A 218 8.37 12.10 -4.28
N TYR A 219 8.71 10.84 -4.02
CA TYR A 219 10.05 10.30 -4.13
C TYR A 219 10.03 8.97 -4.90
N GLU A 220 10.96 8.80 -5.84
CA GLU A 220 11.38 7.45 -6.25
C GLU A 220 12.21 6.82 -5.13
N VAL A 221 12.04 5.52 -4.93
CA VAL A 221 12.76 4.75 -3.92
C VAL A 221 13.77 3.83 -4.61
N ASP A 222 15.04 3.99 -4.29
CA ASP A 222 16.06 2.98 -4.56
C ASP A 222 16.34 2.22 -3.26
N PHE A 223 16.71 0.94 -3.34
CA PHE A 223 16.99 0.16 -2.14
C PHE A 223 18.04 -0.93 -2.36
N GLU A 224 18.66 -1.34 -1.26
CA GLU A 224 19.65 -2.40 -1.18
C GLU A 224 19.30 -3.36 -0.04
N GLY A 225 19.75 -4.61 -0.14
CA GLY A 225 19.42 -5.66 0.81
C GLY A 225 18.04 -6.27 0.59
N ALA A 226 17.69 -7.25 1.43
CA ALA A 226 16.35 -7.87 1.38
C ALA A 226 15.33 -7.00 2.14
N VAL A 227 14.10 -6.89 1.63
CA VAL A 227 13.03 -6.18 2.36
C VAL A 227 12.68 -6.98 3.63
N ARG A 228 12.35 -6.28 4.72
CA ARG A 228 12.08 -6.84 6.07
C ARG A 228 13.27 -7.48 6.78
N THR A 229 14.49 -7.35 6.27
CA THR A 229 15.70 -7.80 6.97
C THR A 229 16.49 -6.61 7.54
N ARG A 230 17.48 -6.90 8.38
CA ARG A 230 18.30 -5.86 9.04
C ARG A 230 19.23 -5.11 8.08
N ASP A 231 19.53 -5.69 6.92
CA ASP A 231 20.33 -5.09 5.86
C ASP A 231 19.52 -4.21 4.90
N PHE A 232 18.20 -4.12 5.05
CA PHE A 232 17.37 -3.25 4.23
C PHE A 232 17.75 -1.78 4.39
N GLN A 233 18.19 -1.18 3.29
CA GLN A 233 18.48 0.25 3.19
C GLN A 233 17.75 0.84 2.00
N PHE A 234 17.23 2.06 2.14
CA PHE A 234 16.53 2.76 1.09
C PHE A 234 17.02 4.20 0.94
N TYR A 235 16.89 4.70 -0.27
CA TYR A 235 17.34 6.02 -0.69
C TYR A 235 16.18 6.70 -1.42
N LEU A 236 15.96 7.96 -1.11
CA LEU A 236 14.87 8.73 -1.70
C LEU A 236 15.41 9.77 -2.68
N SER A 237 14.84 9.76 -3.89
CA SER A 237 15.11 10.73 -4.95
C SER A 237 13.84 11.50 -5.23
N ARG A 238 13.80 12.80 -4.83
CA ARG A 238 12.60 13.62 -4.98
C ARG A 238 12.27 13.82 -6.47
N ILE A 239 11.03 13.51 -6.83
CA ILE A 239 10.49 13.72 -8.16
C ILE A 239 9.45 14.84 -8.15
N ARG A 240 9.29 15.50 -9.29
CA ARG A 240 8.28 16.55 -9.49
C ARG A 240 6.89 15.95 -9.64
#